data_AF-A0A1M3CAI3-F1
#
_entry.id   AF-A0A1M3CAI3-F1
#
_cell.length_a   1.000
_cell.length_b   1.000
_cell.length_c   1.000
_cell.angle_alpha   90.00
_cell.angle_beta   90.00
_cell.angle_gamma   90.00
#
_symmetry.space_group_name_H-M   'P 1'
#
loop_
_entity.id
_entity.type
_entity.pdbx_description
1 polymer ?
#
loop_
_entity_poly.entity_id
_entity_poly.type
_entity_poly.pdbx_seq_one_letter_code
_entity_poly.pdbx_strand_id
1 'polypeptide(L)'
;MAAGVAAGIFSAFTPLLGFHVILALALAYLTAGNLLAAALATTVANPLTIPLIAVATFRIGEVVLGIHSAEAVTAGELFHMLEHLELSELWHPVLKPMLFGASILGAAAAFLAYGATLLALRSFKARRHARLMQRAGLAPAVLSRGDNTP
;
A
#
# COMPACT_ATOMS: atom_id res chain seq x y z
N MET A 1 -1.37 -2.31 12.77
CA MET A 1 -2.05 -2.45 11.46
C MET A 1 -1.60 -1.39 10.45
N ALA A 2 -1.77 -0.09 10.73
CA ALA A 2 -1.38 0.99 9.79
C ALA A 2 0.10 0.98 9.36
N ALA A 3 1.03 0.73 10.28
CA ALA A 3 2.46 0.58 9.96
C ALA A 3 2.74 -0.60 9.01
N GLY A 4 2.00 -1.72 9.17
CA GLY A 4 2.09 -2.86 8.25
C GLY A 4 1.58 -2.54 6.85
N VAL A 5 0.44 -1.84 6.74
CA VAL A 5 -0.07 -1.38 5.43
C VAL A 5 0.92 -0.45 4.75
N ALA A 6 1.50 0.50 5.48
CA ALA A 6 2.51 1.42 4.95
C ALA A 6 3.76 0.68 4.45
N ALA A 7 4.25 -0.31 5.20
CA ALA A 7 5.37 -1.15 4.79
C ALA A 7 5.08 -1.95 3.51
N GLY A 8 3.87 -2.51 3.39
CA GLY A 8 3.45 -3.24 2.18
C GLY A 8 3.28 -2.34 0.96
N ILE A 9 2.68 -1.15 1.13
CA ILE A 9 2.59 -0.15 0.06
C ILE A 9 3.98 0.32 -0.34
N PHE A 10 4.86 0.67 0.59
CA PHE A 10 6.24 1.06 0.27
C PHE A 10 6.94 -0.01 -0.58
N SER A 11 6.84 -1.27 -0.16
CA SER A 11 7.47 -2.36 -0.89
C SER A 11 6.84 -2.64 -2.26
N ALA A 12 5.55 -2.35 -2.45
CA ALA A 12 4.89 -2.48 -3.76
C ALA A 12 5.45 -1.51 -4.82
N PHE A 13 6.06 -0.40 -4.38
CA PHE A 13 6.70 0.58 -5.27
C PHE A 13 8.16 0.23 -5.60
N THR A 14 8.78 -0.70 -4.88
CA THR A 14 10.12 -1.18 -5.26
C THR A 14 10.05 -2.10 -6.47
N PRO A 15 10.97 -1.99 -7.45
CA PRO A 15 10.98 -2.80 -8.68
C PRO A 15 11.36 -4.28 -8.45
N LEU A 16 11.28 -4.76 -7.22
CA LEU A 16 11.62 -6.12 -6.82
C LEU A 16 10.43 -7.06 -7.10
N LEU A 17 10.28 -7.47 -8.37
CA LEU A 17 9.27 -8.45 -8.77
C LEU A 17 9.49 -9.77 -7.99
N GLY A 18 8.44 -10.27 -7.34
CA GLY A 18 8.49 -11.45 -6.47
C GLY A 18 9.05 -11.23 -5.06
N PHE A 19 10.10 -10.42 -4.89
CA PHE A 19 10.75 -10.19 -3.57
C PHE A 19 10.08 -9.11 -2.72
N HIS A 20 9.24 -8.24 -3.30
CA HIS A 20 8.55 -7.17 -2.56
C HIS A 20 7.65 -7.70 -1.43
N VAL A 21 7.10 -8.91 -1.51
CA VAL A 21 6.33 -9.47 -0.38
C VAL A 21 7.23 -9.74 0.82
N ILE A 22 8.43 -10.27 0.59
CA ILE A 22 9.42 -10.53 1.64
C ILE A 22 9.89 -9.21 2.24
N LEU A 23 10.20 -8.22 1.39
CA LEU A 23 10.59 -6.89 1.86
C LEU A 23 9.48 -6.21 2.67
N ALA A 24 8.22 -6.32 2.24
CA ALA A 24 7.07 -5.83 3.00
C ALA A 24 6.96 -6.49 4.37
N LEU A 25 7.14 -7.82 4.46
CA LEU A 25 7.12 -8.55 5.72
C LEU A 25 8.28 -8.16 6.63
N ALA A 26 9.49 -8.00 6.08
CA ALA A 26 10.67 -7.56 6.83
C ALA A 26 10.50 -6.15 7.39
N LEU A 27 10.01 -5.20 6.57
CA LEU A 27 9.72 -3.84 7.00
C LEU A 27 8.59 -3.79 8.02
N ALA A 28 7.54 -4.61 7.84
CA ALA A 28 6.47 -4.73 8.82
C ALA A 28 6.98 -5.31 10.14
N TYR A 29 7.87 -6.29 10.10
CA TYR A 29 8.50 -6.85 11.29
C TYR A 29 9.34 -5.80 12.01
N LEU A 30 10.19 -5.06 11.29
CA LEU A 30 11.06 -4.01 11.85
C LEU A 30 10.28 -2.86 12.47
N THR A 31 9.14 -2.50 11.87
CA THR A 31 8.26 -1.43 12.37
C THR A 31 7.26 -1.90 13.44
N ALA A 32 7.37 -3.16 13.91
CA ALA A 32 6.38 -3.81 14.77
C ALA A 32 4.94 -3.68 14.24
N GLY A 33 4.81 -3.66 12.91
CA GLY A 33 3.57 -3.61 12.15
C GLY A 33 2.87 -4.96 12.05
N ASN A 34 1.67 -4.95 11.46
CA ASN A 34 0.91 -6.19 11.27
C ASN A 34 1.34 -6.88 9.97
N LEU A 35 2.04 -8.02 10.07
CA LEU A 35 2.59 -8.73 8.91
C LEU A 35 1.50 -9.10 7.88
N LEU A 36 0.35 -9.58 8.35
CA LEU A 36 -0.81 -9.87 7.50
C LEU A 36 -1.30 -8.64 6.73
N ALA A 37 -1.27 -7.46 7.35
CA ALA A 37 -1.71 -6.23 6.68
C ALA A 37 -0.67 -5.76 5.66
N ALA A 38 0.61 -6.04 5.90
CA ALA A 38 1.67 -5.78 4.94
C ALA A 38 1.57 -6.67 3.71
N ALA A 39 1.38 -7.98 3.91
CA ALA A 39 1.17 -8.92 2.80
C ALA A 39 -0.11 -8.64 2.00
N LEU A 40 -1.18 -8.19 2.66
CA LEU A 40 -2.38 -7.74 1.92
C LEU A 40 -2.11 -6.44 1.18
N ALA A 41 -1.37 -5.49 1.76
CA ALA A 41 -1.04 -4.24 1.09
C ALA A 41 -0.14 -4.43 -0.14
N THR A 42 0.70 -5.48 -0.20
CA THR A 42 1.47 -5.78 -1.41
C THR A 42 0.61 -6.21 -2.59
N THR A 43 -0.60 -6.75 -2.36
CA THR A 43 -1.53 -7.13 -3.44
C THR A 43 -2.01 -5.95 -4.30
N VAL A 44 -1.76 -4.72 -3.85
CA VAL A 44 -1.98 -3.50 -4.64
C VAL A 44 -1.04 -3.46 -5.85
N ALA A 45 0.15 -4.06 -5.76
CA ALA A 45 0.99 -4.37 -6.92
C ALA A 45 0.54 -5.70 -7.53
N ASN A 46 -0.25 -5.60 -8.59
CA ASN A 46 -0.73 -6.71 -9.40
C ASN A 46 -0.24 -6.51 -10.85
N PRO A 47 -0.31 -7.54 -11.73
CA PRO A 47 0.21 -7.44 -13.10
C PRO A 47 -0.34 -6.25 -13.90
N LEU A 48 -1.54 -5.75 -13.55
CA LEU A 48 -2.13 -4.57 -14.17
C LEU A 48 -1.55 -3.24 -13.62
N THR A 49 -1.26 -3.17 -12.32
CA THR A 49 -0.74 -1.95 -11.67
C THR A 49 0.78 -1.85 -11.68
N ILE A 50 1.50 -2.96 -11.79
CA ILE A 50 2.97 -2.99 -11.84
C ILE A 50 3.54 -2.10 -12.97
N PRO A 51 3.07 -2.20 -14.23
CA PRO A 51 3.58 -1.34 -15.30
C PRO A 51 3.33 0.15 -15.02
N LEU A 52 2.18 0.48 -14.42
CA LEU A 52 1.83 1.85 -14.04
C LEU A 52 2.78 2.38 -12.95
N ILE A 53 3.03 1.59 -11.91
CA ILE A 53 3.96 1.93 -10.82
C ILE A 53 5.39 2.07 -11.35
N ALA A 54 5.81 1.19 -12.26
CA ALA A 54 7.14 1.23 -12.86
C ALA A 54 7.37 2.52 -13.65
N VAL A 55 6.42 2.92 -14.51
CA VAL A 55 6.51 4.20 -15.24
C VAL A 55 6.49 5.39 -14.29
N ALA A 56 5.62 5.38 -13.28
CA ALA A 56 5.52 6.48 -12.33
C ALA A 56 6.83 6.67 -11.54
N THR A 57 7.41 5.57 -11.03
CA THR A 57 8.70 5.61 -10.32
C THR A 57 9.86 5.97 -11.24
N PHE A 58 9.91 5.43 -12.46
CA PHE A 58 10.94 5.74 -13.45
C PHE A 58 10.93 7.23 -13.84
N ARG A 59 9.77 7.78 -14.22
CA ARG A 59 9.64 9.19 -14.62
C ARG A 59 10.00 10.15 -13.49
N ILE A 60 9.60 9.85 -12.25
CA ILE A 60 9.99 10.67 -11.10
C ILE A 60 11.51 10.56 -10.86
N GLY A 61 12.07 9.36 -10.98
CA GLY A 61 13.51 9.14 -10.86
C GLY A 61 14.32 9.92 -11.90
N GLU A 62 13.88 9.91 -13.16
CA GLU A 62 14.48 10.67 -14.25
C GLU A 62 14.47 12.17 -13.98
N VAL A 63 13.30 12.73 -13.62
CA VAL A 63 13.15 14.15 -13.31
C VAL A 63 14.04 14.56 -12.14
N VAL A 64 14.11 13.73 -11.10
CA VAL A 64 14.91 14.02 -9.90
C VAL A 64 16.41 13.91 -10.17
N LEU A 65 16.84 12.96 -11.01
CA LEU A 65 18.26 12.78 -11.36
C LEU A 65 18.70 13.65 -12.54
N GLY A 66 17.78 14.39 -13.16
CA GLY A 66 18.05 15.19 -14.36
C GLY A 66 18.39 14.35 -15.60
N ILE A 67 18.14 13.04 -15.56
CA ILE A 67 18.38 12.12 -16.67
C ILE A 67 17.20 12.24 -17.63
N HIS A 68 17.46 12.72 -18.85
CA HIS A 68 16.48 12.69 -19.92
C HIS A 68 16.83 11.50 -20.82
N SER A 69 16.23 10.33 -20.55
CA SER A 69 16.32 9.25 -21.53
C SER A 69 15.60 9.71 -22.80
N ALA A 70 16.30 9.68 -23.94
CA ALA A 70 15.83 10.26 -25.19
C ALA A 70 14.63 9.51 -25.82
N GLU A 71 14.23 8.37 -25.25
CA GLU A 71 13.08 7.57 -25.66
C GLU A 71 12.02 7.58 -24.56
N ALA A 72 10.77 7.80 -24.96
CA ALA A 72 9.61 7.66 -24.07
C ALA A 72 9.44 6.17 -23.72
N VAL A 73 10.21 5.68 -22.74
CA VAL A 73 10.15 4.28 -22.31
C VAL A 73 8.73 3.96 -21.86
N THR A 74 8.09 3.06 -22.58
CA THR A 74 6.68 2.72 -22.39
C THR A 74 6.52 1.74 -21.23
N ALA A 75 5.34 1.71 -20.59
CA ALA A 75 5.07 0.81 -19.47
C ALA A 75 5.31 -0.67 -19.79
N GLY A 76 5.01 -1.08 -21.02
CA GLY A 76 5.24 -2.45 -21.50
C GLY A 76 6.72 -2.79 -21.70
N GLU A 77 7.53 -1.84 -22.17
CA GLU A 77 8.97 -2.02 -22.37
C GLU A 77 9.70 -2.10 -21.03
N LEU A 78 9.38 -1.18 -20.11
CA LEU A 78 9.86 -1.24 -18.72
C LEU A 78 9.49 -2.56 -18.05
N PHE A 79 8.26 -3.04 -18.24
CA PHE A 79 7.82 -4.31 -17.69
C PHE A 79 8.59 -5.49 -18.29
N HIS A 80 8.76 -5.54 -19.62
CA HIS A 80 9.55 -6.59 -20.28
C HIS A 80 11.00 -6.62 -19.83
N MET A 81 11.62 -5.44 -19.68
CA MET A 81 12.99 -5.30 -19.17
C MET A 81 13.10 -5.75 -17.71
N LEU A 82 12.05 -5.54 -16.90
CA LEU A 82 12.01 -5.93 -15.50
C LEU A 82 11.71 -7.44 -15.32
N GLU A 83 10.96 -8.04 -16.24
CA GLU A 83 10.65 -9.47 -16.23
C GLU A 83 11.82 -10.32 -16.74
N HIS A 84 12.56 -9.85 -17.75
CA HIS A 84 13.73 -10.53 -18.32
C HIS A 84 15.04 -10.14 -17.64
N LEU A 85 15.01 -10.02 -16.32
CA LEU A 85 16.05 -9.43 -15.47
C LEU A 85 17.43 -10.11 -15.62
N GLU A 86 18.19 -9.78 -16.67
CA GLU A 86 19.63 -10.01 -16.76
C GLU A 86 20.34 -8.97 -15.87
N LEU A 87 20.45 -9.31 -14.58
CA LEU A 87 20.97 -8.47 -13.49
C LEU A 87 22.37 -7.84 -13.76
N SER A 88 23.13 -8.36 -14.72
CA SER A 88 24.48 -7.93 -15.04
C SER A 88 24.58 -6.70 -15.95
N GLU A 89 23.61 -6.44 -16.84
CA GLU A 89 23.72 -5.34 -17.83
C GLU A 89 22.88 -4.09 -17.49
N LEU A 90 21.88 -4.18 -16.60
CA LEU A 90 20.92 -3.08 -16.32
C LEU A 90 21.19 -2.24 -15.05
N TRP A 91 22.23 -2.55 -14.26
CA TRP A 91 22.44 -1.94 -12.93
C TRP A 91 22.62 -0.41 -12.96
N HIS A 92 23.24 0.14 -14.01
CA HIS A 92 23.57 1.56 -14.08
C HIS A 92 22.48 2.48 -14.70
N PRO A 93 21.80 2.12 -15.81
CA PRO A 93 20.88 3.05 -16.47
C PRO A 93 19.43 3.04 -15.93
N VAL A 94 18.90 1.90 -15.45
CA VAL A 94 17.45 1.77 -15.14
C VAL A 94 17.18 1.61 -13.65
N LEU A 95 17.96 0.77 -12.96
CA LEU A 95 17.71 0.45 -11.55
C LEU A 95 17.94 1.64 -10.62
N LYS A 96 18.96 2.46 -10.93
CA LYS A 96 19.33 3.65 -10.15
C LYS A 96 18.23 4.72 -10.15
N PRO A 97 17.68 5.17 -11.30
CA PRO A 97 16.54 6.08 -11.30
C PRO A 97 15.29 5.49 -10.67
N MET A 98 14.97 4.20 -10.91
CA MET A 98 13.80 3.58 -10.30
C MET A 98 13.89 3.50 -8.77
N LEU A 99 15.06 3.21 -8.19
CA LEU A 99 15.22 3.16 -6.72
C LEU A 99 15.07 4.54 -6.08
N PHE A 100 15.57 5.59 -6.71
CA PHE A 100 15.37 6.96 -6.24
C PHE A 100 13.90 7.39 -6.35
N GLY A 101 13.27 7.11 -7.50
CA GLY A 101 11.85 7.36 -7.70
C GLY A 101 10.96 6.56 -6.75
N ALA A 102 11.28 5.29 -6.51
CA ALA A 102 10.59 4.42 -5.56
C ALA A 102 10.78 4.88 -4.11
N SER A 103 11.95 5.41 -3.75
CA SER A 103 12.17 5.95 -2.40
C SER A 103 11.27 7.15 -2.12
N ILE A 104 11.14 8.08 -3.08
CA ILE A 104 10.30 9.28 -2.93
C ILE A 104 8.82 8.92 -3.05
N LEU A 105 8.43 8.28 -4.15
CA LEU A 105 7.03 7.96 -4.43
C LEU A 105 6.50 6.90 -3.47
N GLY A 106 7.32 5.89 -3.16
CA GLY A 106 6.99 4.86 -2.18
C GLY A 106 6.86 5.44 -0.78
N ALA A 107 7.73 6.37 -0.35
CA ALA A 107 7.57 7.04 0.94
C ALA A 107 6.30 7.90 1.00
N ALA A 108 6.02 8.67 -0.06
CA ALA A 108 4.80 9.46 -0.17
C ALA A 108 3.54 8.56 -0.14
N ALA A 109 3.52 7.49 -0.94
CA ALA A 109 2.42 6.54 -0.97
C ALA A 109 2.24 5.82 0.37
N ALA A 110 3.33 5.42 1.03
CA ALA A 110 3.29 4.82 2.36
C ALA A 110 2.75 5.77 3.42
N PHE A 111 3.13 7.06 3.37
CA PHE A 111 2.61 8.09 4.27
C PHE A 111 1.11 8.31 4.07
N LEU A 112 0.67 8.42 2.81
CA LEU A 112 -0.75 8.53 2.46
C LEU A 112 -1.54 7.30 2.91
N ALA A 113 -1.02 6.10 2.67
CA ALA A 113 -1.66 4.84 3.08
C ALA A 113 -1.74 4.71 4.61
N TYR A 114 -0.71 5.15 5.32
CA TYR A 114 -0.71 5.22 6.78
C TYR A 114 -1.82 6.15 7.29
N GLY A 115 -1.88 7.37 6.74
CA GLY A 115 -2.92 8.36 7.07
C GLY A 115 -4.33 7.85 6.75
N ALA A 116 -4.55 7.32 5.55
CA ALA A 116 -5.82 6.74 5.13
C ALA A 116 -6.25 5.58 6.03
N THR A 117 -5.32 4.71 6.42
CA THR A 117 -5.61 3.61 7.35
C THR A 117 -5.98 4.12 8.73
N LEU A 118 -5.31 5.16 9.24
CA LEU A 118 -5.68 5.79 10.52
C LEU A 118 -7.05 6.46 10.47
N LEU A 119 -7.38 7.16 9.38
CA LEU A 119 -8.70 7.77 9.16
C LEU A 119 -9.80 6.70 9.05
N ALA A 120 -9.54 5.62 8.32
CA ALA A 120 -10.43 4.48 8.20
C ALA A 120 -10.69 3.84 9.58
N LEU A 121 -9.64 3.59 10.38
CA LEU A 121 -9.77 3.05 11.72
C LEU A 121 -10.53 3.99 12.67
N ARG A 122 -10.23 5.30 12.64
CA ARG A 122 -10.92 6.31 13.47
C ARG A 122 -12.41 6.41 13.12
N SER A 123 -12.71 6.49 11.83
CA SER A 123 -14.10 6.56 11.34
C SER A 123 -14.89 5.28 11.62
N PHE A 124 -14.26 4.10 11.51
CA PHE A 124 -14.90 2.82 11.86
C PHE A 124 -15.18 2.70 13.36
N LYS A 125 -14.25 3.15 14.22
CA LYS A 125 -14.44 3.11 15.68
C LYS A 125 -15.59 4.03 16.12
N ALA A 126 -15.72 5.21 15.52
CA ALA A 126 -16.84 6.13 15.73
C ALA A 126 -18.19 5.51 15.32
N ARG A 127 -18.24 4.84 14.16
CA ARG A 127 -19.45 4.14 13.69
C ARG A 127 -19.79 2.91 14.54
N ARG A 128 -18.79 2.17 15.05
CA ARG A 128 -19.02 1.00 15.91
C ARG A 128 -19.54 1.40 17.29
N HIS A 129 -19.03 2.48 17.87
CA HIS A 129 -19.55 3.01 19.13
C HIS A 129 -21.00 3.47 18.99
N ALA A 130 -21.34 4.17 17.90
CA ALA A 130 -22.72 4.59 17.63
C ALA A 130 -23.67 3.40 17.44
N ARG A 131 -23.24 2.32 16.76
CA ARG A 131 -24.05 1.10 16.59
C ARG A 131 -24.18 0.28 17.87
N LEU A 132 -23.16 0.24 18.72
CA LEU A 132 -23.23 -0.40 20.03
C LEU A 132 -24.16 0.37 20.99
N MET A 133 -24.14 1.71 20.96
CA MET A 133 -25.07 2.53 21.75
C MET A 133 -26.53 2.39 21.27
N GLN A 134 -26.78 2.27 19.96
CA GLN A 134 -28.12 1.94 19.45
C GLN A 134 -28.59 0.55 19.90
N ARG A 135 -27.72 -0.46 19.95
CA ARG A 135 -28.06 -1.79 20.47
C ARG A 135 -28.24 -1.83 21.99
N ALA A 136 -27.44 -1.05 22.73
CA ALA A 136 -27.56 -0.91 24.18
C ALA A 136 -28.81 -0.10 24.59
N GLY A 137 -29.32 0.76 23.71
CA GLY A 137 -30.58 1.50 23.88
C GLY A 137 -31.85 0.78 23.38
N LEU A 138 -31.76 -0.49 22.97
CA LEU A 138 -32.87 -1.25 22.37
C LEU A 138 -33.23 -2.55 23.12
N ALA A 139 -33.26 -2.50 24.45
CA ALA A 139 -34.17 -3.36 25.21
C ALA A 139 -35.02 -2.66 26.30
N PRO A 140 -35.53 -1.40 26.16
CA PRO A 140 -36.61 -0.93 27.03
C PRO A 140 -38.00 -1.49 26.65
N ALA A 141 -38.14 -2.18 25.51
CA ALA A 141 -39.46 -2.52 24.95
C ALA A 141 -40.01 -3.92 25.34
N VAL A 142 -39.22 -4.79 25.99
CA VAL A 142 -39.66 -6.16 26.33
C VAL A 142 -40.31 -6.26 27.71
N LEU A 143 -40.16 -5.25 28.58
CA LEU A 143 -40.71 -5.27 29.95
C LEU A 143 -42.08 -4.58 30.10
N SER A 144 -42.60 -3.91 29.06
CA SER A 144 -43.92 -3.23 29.11
C SER A 144 -45.11 -4.11 28.68
N ARG A 145 -44.89 -5.41 28.39
CA ARG A 145 -45.93 -6.32 27.88
C ARG A 145 -46.46 -7.31 28.92
N GLY A 146 -46.04 -7.17 30.18
CA GLY A 146 -46.38 -8.10 31.27
C GLY A 146 -47.46 -7.61 32.25
N ASP A 147 -48.00 -6.41 32.09
CA ASP A 147 -48.85 -5.81 33.11
C ASP A 147 -49.95 -4.99 32.45
N ASN A 148 -51.06 -5.66 32.08
CA ASN A 148 -52.37 -5.07 31.75
C ASN A 148 -53.40 -6.20 31.58
N THR A 149 -53.73 -6.87 32.69
CA THR A 149 -55.01 -7.58 32.85
C THR A 149 -55.56 -7.25 34.23
N PRO A 150 -56.72 -6.60 34.27
CA PRO A 150 -57.80 -7.18 35.07
C PRO A 150 -59.05 -7.49 34.23
#